data_AF-A0A2J7QUK7-F1
#
_entry.id   AF-A0A2J7QUK7-F1
#
_cell.length_a   1.000
_cell.length_b   1.000
_cell.length_c   1.000
_cell.angle_alpha   90.00
_cell.angle_beta   90.00
_cell.angle_gamma   90.00
#
_symmetry.space_group_name_H-M   'P 1'
#
loop_
_entity.id
_entity.type
_entity.pdbx_description
1 polymer ?
#
loop_
_entity_poly.entity_id
_entity_poly.type
_entity_poly.pdbx_seq_one_letter_code
_entity_poly.pdbx_strand_id
1 'polypeptide(L)'
;MVKLHVKRGDESQFLYETTVDKTVDEIIKEVTVIYNGRLKISRVCDEMEELAKHGTLLPPNIMGLTDEQVEELKLVDEWGEKCVPSGGWTFNKDPIGRRNGRQPNEHMQDVIKRTTEEAKTMVSKKQVQAGVCLTQKMVQDALDILRGAILIVYPMNLPPHEVIRHEFENTEDLSGMQASLEVIEVTQAQLWFSGKEMYRGKKMADYLGRNEKTKVIVKLQKQGQGPPGREPVISEEDRKQMMLHAYRRQEELK
;
A
#
# COMPACT_ATOMS: atom_id res chain seq x y z
N MET A 1 -10.37 21.73 -13.84
CA MET A 1 -9.71 20.64 -13.12
C MET A 1 -9.99 19.32 -13.80
N VAL A 2 -8.95 18.76 -14.39
CA VAL A 2 -8.94 17.43 -14.99
C VAL A 2 -8.84 16.39 -13.89
N LYS A 3 -9.67 15.34 -13.97
CA LYS A 3 -9.61 14.19 -13.06
C LYS A 3 -9.02 12.98 -13.79
N LEU A 4 -7.90 12.48 -13.31
CA LEU A 4 -7.26 11.27 -13.78
C LEU A 4 -7.74 10.09 -12.92
N HIS A 5 -8.43 9.13 -13.54
CA HIS A 5 -8.65 7.82 -12.96
C HIS A 5 -7.43 6.96 -13.24
N VAL A 6 -6.55 6.85 -12.24
CA VAL A 6 -5.30 6.12 -12.32
C VAL A 6 -5.58 4.63 -12.13
N LYS A 7 -5.18 3.83 -13.11
CA LYS A 7 -5.26 2.37 -13.11
C LYS A 7 -3.88 1.75 -13.24
N ARG A 8 -3.75 0.48 -12.83
CA ARG A 8 -2.61 -0.40 -13.17
C ARG A 8 -3.18 -1.71 -13.69
N GLY A 9 -2.80 -2.11 -14.91
CA GLY A 9 -3.52 -3.16 -15.62
C GLY A 9 -4.98 -2.76 -15.81
N ASP A 10 -5.90 -3.57 -15.30
CA ASP A 10 -7.35 -3.26 -15.28
C ASP A 10 -7.85 -2.79 -13.92
N GLU A 11 -6.96 -2.74 -12.92
CA GLU A 11 -7.32 -2.40 -11.56
C GLU A 11 -7.30 -0.89 -11.32
N SER A 12 -8.41 -0.37 -10.79
CA SER A 12 -8.59 1.00 -10.30
C SER A 12 -7.74 1.25 -9.05
N GLN A 13 -6.83 2.23 -9.13
CA GLN A 13 -5.95 2.56 -8.01
C GLN A 13 -6.49 3.74 -7.21
N PHE A 14 -6.60 4.92 -7.83
CA PHE A 14 -7.10 6.14 -7.20
C PHE A 14 -7.54 7.17 -8.25
N LEU A 15 -8.26 8.20 -7.80
CA LEU A 15 -8.49 9.40 -8.60
C LEU A 15 -7.44 10.45 -8.23
N TYR A 16 -6.92 11.17 -9.21
CA TYR A 16 -5.96 12.25 -9.01
C TYR A 16 -6.44 13.49 -9.78
N GLU A 17 -6.33 14.66 -9.16
CA GLU A 17 -6.83 15.91 -9.73
C GLU A 17 -5.69 16.81 -10.18
N THR A 18 -5.81 17.37 -11.38
CA THR A 18 -4.74 18.15 -12.02
C THR A 18 -5.30 19.16 -13.02
N THR A 19 -4.41 19.84 -13.75
CA THR A 19 -4.72 20.80 -14.82
C THR A 19 -4.10 20.34 -16.14
N VAL A 20 -4.64 20.80 -17.27
CA VAL A 20 -4.08 20.53 -18.61
C VAL A 20 -2.75 21.25 -18.84
N ASP A 21 -2.47 22.29 -18.05
CA ASP A 21 -1.25 23.09 -18.17
C ASP A 21 -0.02 22.44 -17.53
N LYS A 22 -0.23 21.54 -16.55
CA LYS A 22 0.86 20.78 -15.92
C LYS A 22 1.56 19.89 -16.95
N THR A 23 2.86 19.70 -16.72
CA THR A 23 3.65 18.79 -17.56
C THR A 23 3.35 17.34 -17.22
N VAL A 24 3.51 16.47 -18.21
CA VAL A 24 3.39 15.02 -18.01
C VAL A 24 4.43 14.52 -17.00
N ASP A 25 5.62 15.12 -16.98
CA ASP A 25 6.68 14.72 -16.05
C ASP A 25 6.31 14.99 -14.58
N GLU A 26 5.76 16.17 -14.28
CA GLU A 26 5.26 16.49 -12.93
C GLU A 26 4.15 15.54 -12.50
N ILE A 27 3.22 15.24 -13.40
CA ILE A 27 2.12 14.33 -13.09
C ILE A 27 2.61 12.91 -12.89
N ILE A 28 3.55 12.42 -13.70
CA ILE A 28 4.15 11.09 -13.49
C ILE A 28 4.82 11.04 -12.11
N LYS A 29 5.58 12.06 -11.73
CA LYS A 29 6.21 12.14 -10.40
C LYS A 29 5.17 12.09 -9.29
N GLU A 30 4.17 12.97 -9.32
CA GLU A 30 3.13 13.04 -8.28
C GLU A 30 2.30 11.74 -8.20
N VAL A 31 1.84 11.22 -9.34
CA VAL A 31 1.05 9.98 -9.41
C VAL A 31 1.87 8.79 -8.91
N THR A 32 3.16 8.69 -9.26
CA THR A 32 4.02 7.58 -8.83
C THR A 32 4.30 7.65 -7.34
N VAL A 33 4.55 8.84 -6.79
CA VAL A 33 4.73 9.04 -5.34
C VAL A 33 3.48 8.65 -4.58
N ILE A 34 2.29 9.08 -5.03
CA ILE A 34 1.03 8.68 -4.41
C ILE A 34 0.87 7.16 -4.51
N TYR A 35 1.06 6.57 -5.70
CA TYR A 35 0.93 5.13 -5.91
C TYR A 35 1.82 4.31 -4.96
N ASN A 36 3.12 4.60 -4.93
CA ASN A 36 4.08 3.91 -4.06
C ASN A 36 3.78 4.17 -2.57
N GLY A 37 3.37 5.38 -2.21
CA GLY A 37 2.98 5.71 -0.84
C GLY A 37 1.78 4.88 -0.34
N ARG A 38 0.82 4.57 -1.22
CA ARG A 38 -0.28 3.63 -0.87
C ARG A 38 0.23 2.22 -0.61
N LEU A 39 1.14 1.72 -1.46
CA LEU A 39 1.75 0.40 -1.26
C LEU A 39 2.49 0.35 0.08
N LYS A 40 3.23 1.42 0.40
CA LYS A 40 3.94 1.60 1.65
C LYS A 40 3.01 1.56 2.86
N ILE A 41 1.91 2.31 2.84
CA ILE A 41 0.89 2.28 3.89
C ILE A 41 0.34 0.86 4.08
N SER A 42 0.06 0.13 2.99
CA SER A 42 -0.41 -1.25 3.09
C SER A 42 0.59 -2.12 3.84
N ARG A 43 1.87 -2.11 3.45
CA ARG A 43 2.93 -2.91 4.10
C ARG A 43 3.11 -2.56 5.57
N VAL A 44 3.13 -1.26 5.89
CA VAL A 44 3.24 -0.80 7.28
C VAL A 44 2.06 -1.30 8.10
N CYS A 45 0.83 -1.17 7.59
CA CYS A 45 -0.34 -1.66 8.32
C CYS A 45 -0.31 -3.17 8.52
N ASP A 46 0.10 -3.94 7.52
CA ASP A 46 0.19 -5.41 7.63
C ASP A 46 1.22 -5.82 8.68
N GLU A 47 2.39 -5.16 8.74
CA GLU A 47 3.38 -5.39 9.79
C GLU A 47 2.91 -4.90 11.18
N MET A 48 2.16 -3.80 11.25
CA MET A 48 1.58 -3.32 12.51
C MET A 48 0.53 -4.28 13.07
N GLU A 49 -0.24 -4.95 12.21
CA GLU A 49 -1.18 -5.99 12.64
C GLU A 49 -0.45 -7.18 13.29
N GLU A 50 0.69 -7.58 12.74
CA GLU A 50 1.54 -8.64 13.33
C GLU A 50 2.24 -8.17 14.61
N LEU A 51 2.70 -6.91 14.66
CA LEU A 51 3.22 -6.28 15.87
C LEU A 51 2.18 -6.30 17.01
N ALA A 52 0.92 -6.01 16.70
CA ALA A 52 -0.16 -6.04 17.69
C ALA A 52 -0.43 -7.46 18.24
N LYS A 53 -0.27 -8.51 17.42
CA LYS A 53 -0.52 -9.90 17.84
C LYS A 53 0.67 -10.56 18.54
N HIS A 54 1.89 -10.20 18.17
CA HIS A 54 3.07 -10.99 18.53
C HIS A 54 4.24 -10.15 19.07
N GLY A 55 4.11 -8.82 19.17
CA GLY A 55 5.18 -7.96 19.65
C GLY A 55 6.26 -7.70 18.60
N THR A 56 7.42 -7.20 19.03
CA THR A 56 8.49 -6.74 18.12
C THR A 56 9.23 -7.92 17.48
N LEU A 57 9.90 -7.67 16.36
CA LEU A 57 10.77 -8.65 15.73
C LEU A 57 11.92 -9.06 16.66
N LEU A 58 12.27 -10.34 16.58
CA LEU A 58 13.48 -10.87 17.20
C LEU A 58 14.72 -10.30 16.49
N PRO A 59 15.81 -10.08 17.23
CA PRO A 59 17.10 -9.72 16.64
C PRO A 59 17.55 -10.71 15.55
N PRO A 60 18.25 -10.26 14.50
CA PRO A 60 18.67 -11.13 13.39
C PRO A 60 19.52 -12.36 13.79
N ASN A 61 20.24 -12.28 14.90
CA ASN A 61 21.03 -13.39 15.45
C ASN A 61 20.18 -14.45 16.18
N ILE A 62 18.93 -14.15 16.52
CA ILE A 62 17.99 -15.08 17.19
C ILE A 62 16.94 -15.59 16.19
N MET A 63 16.56 -14.76 15.23
CA MET A 63 15.53 -15.09 14.25
C MET A 63 15.85 -16.39 13.49
N GLY A 64 14.90 -17.34 13.51
CA GLY A 64 15.03 -18.62 12.81
C GLY A 64 15.76 -19.73 13.60
N LEU A 65 16.21 -19.46 14.82
CA LEU A 65 16.75 -20.47 15.73
C LEU A 65 15.64 -21.15 16.54
N THR A 66 15.86 -22.41 16.93
CA THR A 66 14.98 -23.09 17.89
C THR A 66 15.22 -22.61 19.31
N ASP A 67 14.23 -22.79 20.19
CA ASP A 67 14.33 -22.43 21.61
C ASP A 67 15.58 -23.09 22.28
N GLU A 68 15.92 -24.33 21.89
CA GLU A 68 17.11 -25.07 22.33
C GLU A 68 18.43 -24.42 21.88
N GLN A 69 18.51 -24.00 20.61
CA GLN A 69 19.70 -23.34 20.07
C GLN A 69 19.95 -21.98 20.73
N VAL A 70 18.87 -21.24 21.02
CA VAL A 70 18.95 -19.96 21.72
C VAL A 70 19.50 -20.14 23.13
N GLU A 71 19.07 -21.19 23.84
CA GLU A 71 19.56 -21.54 25.18
C GLU A 71 21.03 -21.98 25.16
N GLU A 72 21.40 -22.87 24.22
CA GLU A 72 22.79 -23.37 24.07
C GLU A 72 23.77 -22.23 23.76
N LEU A 73 23.38 -21.33 22.85
CA LEU A 73 24.18 -20.17 22.46
C LEU A 73 24.07 -19.00 23.45
N LYS A 74 23.23 -19.12 24.49
CA LYS A 74 22.96 -18.10 25.51
C LYS A 74 22.60 -16.73 24.91
N LEU A 75 21.82 -16.75 23.83
CA LEU A 75 21.38 -15.54 23.16
C LEU A 75 20.21 -14.91 23.92
N VAL A 76 20.21 -13.59 24.03
CA VAL A 76 19.19 -12.83 24.77
C VAL A 76 18.62 -11.73 23.88
N ASP A 77 17.30 -11.61 23.84
CA ASP A 77 16.62 -10.48 23.20
C ASP A 77 16.74 -9.22 24.08
N GLU A 78 17.82 -8.45 23.88
CA GLU A 78 18.01 -7.17 24.58
C GLU A 78 16.94 -6.12 24.25
N TRP A 79 16.32 -6.23 23.07
CA TRP A 79 15.34 -5.26 22.60
C TRP A 79 13.97 -5.50 23.20
N GLY A 80 13.63 -6.75 23.54
CA GLY A 80 12.40 -7.09 24.25
C GLY A 80 12.24 -6.36 25.59
N GLU A 81 13.34 -6.06 26.29
CA GLU A 81 13.33 -5.29 27.56
C GLU A 81 13.39 -3.77 27.34
N LYS A 82 13.95 -3.31 26.21
CA LYS A 82 14.07 -1.88 25.89
C LYS A 82 12.80 -1.33 25.23
N CYS A 83 12.18 -2.11 24.37
CA CYS A 83 11.01 -1.76 23.56
C CYS A 83 9.74 -2.37 24.15
N VAL A 84 9.44 -2.03 25.41
CA VAL A 84 8.24 -2.53 26.09
C VAL A 84 7.03 -1.70 25.68
N PRO A 85 5.90 -2.34 25.34
CA PRO A 85 4.69 -1.60 25.01
C PRO A 85 4.07 -0.91 26.23
N SER A 86 3.40 0.22 25.98
CA SER A 86 2.68 1.01 26.97
C SER A 86 1.64 0.16 27.71
N GLY A 87 1.74 0.14 29.04
CA GLY A 87 0.86 -0.67 29.88
C GLY A 87 1.21 -2.17 29.89
N GLY A 88 2.43 -2.55 29.50
CA GLY A 88 2.95 -3.91 29.60
C GLY A 88 2.51 -4.83 28.46
N TRP A 89 2.92 -6.10 28.57
CA TRP A 89 2.72 -7.11 27.54
C TRP A 89 2.14 -8.41 28.12
N THR A 90 1.51 -9.19 27.25
CA THR A 90 1.17 -10.59 27.52
C THR A 90 1.85 -11.49 26.50
N PHE A 91 2.03 -12.77 26.83
CA PHE A 91 2.72 -13.69 25.94
C PHE A 91 1.76 -14.28 24.90
N ASN A 92 2.12 -14.14 23.63
CA ASN A 92 1.46 -14.80 22.50
C ASN A 92 2.50 -15.17 21.44
N LYS A 93 2.89 -16.44 21.41
CA LYS A 93 3.95 -16.96 20.54
C LYS A 93 3.62 -16.70 19.06
N ASP A 94 4.60 -16.18 18.33
CA ASP A 94 4.54 -16.08 16.87
C ASP A 94 4.64 -17.49 16.26
N PRO A 95 3.64 -17.96 15.49
CA PRO A 95 3.69 -19.26 14.82
C PRO A 95 4.87 -19.40 13.85
N ILE A 96 5.33 -18.29 13.27
CA ILE A 96 6.44 -18.24 12.31
C ILE A 96 7.80 -18.11 13.04
N GLY A 97 7.79 -17.65 14.29
CA GLY A 97 9.01 -17.48 15.09
C GLY A 97 9.87 -16.28 14.68
N ARG A 98 9.29 -15.24 14.08
CA ARG A 98 9.98 -14.00 13.72
C ARG A 98 9.90 -12.93 14.82
N ARG A 99 8.80 -12.92 15.59
CA ARG A 99 8.53 -11.96 16.66
C ARG A 99 8.71 -12.59 18.05
N ASN A 100 8.98 -11.76 19.05
CA ASN A 100 9.34 -12.21 20.40
C ASN A 100 8.15 -12.70 21.25
N GLY A 101 6.93 -12.58 20.74
CA GLY A 101 5.70 -12.99 21.40
C GLY A 101 5.23 -12.05 22.52
N ARG A 102 5.87 -10.88 22.69
CA ARG A 102 5.48 -9.89 23.71
C ARG A 102 4.43 -8.94 23.15
N GLN A 103 3.21 -9.46 22.98
CA GLN A 103 2.11 -8.66 22.43
C GLN A 103 1.68 -7.53 23.39
N PRO A 104 1.27 -6.36 22.89
CA PRO A 104 0.69 -5.30 23.71
C PRO A 104 -0.61 -5.75 24.41
N ASN A 105 -1.02 -5.04 25.46
CA ASN A 105 -2.34 -5.25 26.07
C ASN A 105 -3.50 -4.97 25.09
N GLU A 106 -4.70 -5.45 25.40
CA GLU A 106 -5.87 -5.35 24.53
C GLU A 106 -6.18 -3.90 24.11
N HIS A 107 -6.03 -2.95 25.03
CA HIS A 107 -6.26 -1.54 24.73
C HIS A 107 -5.28 -0.98 23.67
N MET A 108 -3.98 -1.30 23.80
CA MET A 108 -2.97 -0.90 22.83
C MET A 108 -3.12 -1.63 21.48
N GLN A 109 -3.53 -2.89 21.50
CA GLN A 109 -3.88 -3.62 20.27
C GLN A 109 -5.03 -2.93 19.53
N ASP A 110 -6.05 -2.47 20.25
CA ASP A 110 -7.18 -1.75 19.67
C ASP A 110 -6.76 -0.40 19.08
N VAL A 111 -5.82 0.31 19.71
CA VAL A 111 -5.22 1.53 19.14
C VAL A 111 -4.56 1.22 17.79
N ILE A 112 -3.75 0.15 17.71
CA ILE A 112 -3.13 -0.27 16.44
C ILE A 112 -4.19 -0.63 15.41
N LYS A 113 -5.16 -1.49 15.76
CA LYS A 113 -6.20 -1.94 14.82
C LYS A 113 -7.03 -0.79 14.26
N ARG A 114 -7.48 0.13 15.11
CA ARG A 114 -8.28 1.29 14.67
C ARG A 114 -7.47 2.20 13.75
N THR A 115 -6.21 2.47 14.09
CA THR A 115 -5.36 3.37 13.30
C THR A 115 -4.94 2.74 11.97
N THR A 116 -4.69 1.42 11.92
CA THR A 116 -4.43 0.72 10.65
C THR A 116 -5.66 0.70 9.75
N GLU A 117 -6.86 0.46 10.29
CA GLU A 117 -8.13 0.52 9.54
C GLU A 117 -8.41 1.93 8.99
N GLU A 118 -8.18 2.97 9.80
CA GLU A 118 -8.32 4.37 9.40
C GLU A 118 -7.36 4.71 8.25
N ALA A 119 -6.07 4.37 8.40
CA ALA A 119 -5.06 4.60 7.37
C ALA A 119 -5.39 3.85 6.07
N LYS A 120 -5.76 2.56 6.15
CA LYS A 120 -6.19 1.75 5.00
C LYS A 120 -7.41 2.37 4.30
N THR A 121 -8.33 2.96 5.06
CA THR A 121 -9.53 3.60 4.51
C THR A 121 -9.21 4.89 3.76
N MET A 122 -8.30 5.72 4.29
CA MET A 122 -7.88 6.97 3.63
C MET A 122 -7.27 6.75 2.24
N VAL A 123 -6.50 5.68 2.07
CA VAL A 123 -5.84 5.35 0.79
C VAL A 123 -6.51 4.23 0.00
N SER A 124 -7.70 3.82 0.40
CA SER A 124 -8.41 2.67 -0.19
C SER A 124 -8.74 2.86 -1.67
N LYS A 125 -8.71 1.76 -2.44
CA LYS A 125 -9.21 1.73 -3.84
C LYS A 125 -10.71 2.10 -3.90
N LYS A 126 -11.46 1.90 -2.80
CA LYS A 126 -12.87 2.27 -2.68
C LYS A 126 -13.11 3.78 -2.82
N GLN A 127 -12.11 4.62 -2.56
CA GLN A 127 -12.21 6.08 -2.74
C GLN A 127 -12.54 6.47 -4.19
N VAL A 128 -12.17 5.62 -5.16
CA VAL A 128 -12.52 5.82 -6.58
C VAL A 128 -14.04 5.79 -6.79
N GLN A 129 -14.74 4.88 -6.13
CA GLN A 129 -16.20 4.74 -6.21
C GLN A 129 -16.90 5.92 -5.51
N ALA A 130 -16.31 6.41 -4.41
CA ALA A 130 -16.78 7.60 -3.70
C ALA A 130 -16.48 8.91 -4.45
N GLY A 131 -15.71 8.88 -5.54
CA GLY A 131 -15.35 10.07 -6.31
C GLY A 131 -14.31 10.97 -5.63
N VAL A 132 -13.65 10.48 -4.59
CA VAL A 132 -12.65 11.21 -3.80
C VAL A 132 -11.28 11.10 -4.48
N CYS A 133 -10.62 12.24 -4.67
CA CYS A 133 -9.27 12.28 -5.21
C CYS A 133 -8.24 12.09 -4.10
N LEU A 134 -7.25 11.24 -4.36
CA LEU A 134 -6.16 11.01 -3.44
C LEU A 134 -5.05 12.02 -3.70
N THR A 135 -4.52 12.60 -2.63
CA THR A 135 -3.44 13.58 -2.68
C THR A 135 -2.21 13.06 -1.93
N GLN A 136 -1.04 13.63 -2.23
CA GLN A 136 0.18 13.31 -1.47
C GLN A 136 0.03 13.66 0.01
N LYS A 137 -0.72 14.72 0.34
CA LYS A 137 -1.01 15.09 1.72
C LYS A 137 -1.78 13.99 2.46
N MET A 138 -2.83 13.43 1.85
CA MET A 138 -3.59 12.32 2.47
C MET A 138 -2.72 11.09 2.73
N VAL A 139 -1.77 10.79 1.83
CA VAL A 139 -0.79 9.70 2.03
C VAL A 139 0.14 10.02 3.20
N GLN A 140 0.61 11.27 3.29
CA GLN A 140 1.47 11.70 4.39
C GLN A 140 0.72 11.67 5.73
N ASP A 141 -0.51 12.21 5.78
CA ASP A 141 -1.37 12.20 6.97
C ASP A 141 -1.63 10.76 7.45
N ALA A 142 -1.83 9.82 6.52
CA ALA A 142 -1.96 8.40 6.83
C ALA A 142 -0.70 7.80 7.46
N LEU A 143 0.48 8.11 6.91
CA LEU A 143 1.74 7.66 7.51
C LEU A 143 1.96 8.28 8.90
N ASP A 144 1.57 9.54 9.10
CA ASP A 144 1.76 10.23 10.38
C ASP A 144 0.81 9.71 11.46
N ILE A 145 -0.42 9.32 11.10
CA ILE A 145 -1.33 8.58 12.00
C ILE A 145 -0.70 7.26 12.46
N LEU A 146 -0.13 6.48 11.53
CA LEU A 146 0.52 5.21 11.85
C LEU A 146 1.76 5.40 12.73
N ARG A 147 2.58 6.42 12.46
CA ARG A 147 3.73 6.80 13.31
C ARG A 147 3.27 7.20 14.72
N GLY A 148 2.24 8.01 14.82
CA GLY A 148 1.66 8.43 16.11
C GLY A 148 1.18 7.23 16.92
N ALA A 149 0.48 6.29 16.28
CA ALA A 149 0.03 5.06 16.92
C ALA A 149 1.20 4.24 17.49
N ILE A 150 2.29 4.11 16.73
CA ILE A 150 3.49 3.41 17.20
C ILE A 150 4.15 4.11 18.37
N LEU A 151 4.23 5.44 18.38
CA LEU A 151 4.79 6.18 19.52
C LEU A 151 3.93 6.04 20.78
N ILE A 152 2.61 5.92 20.63
CA ILE A 152 1.70 5.67 21.76
C ILE A 152 1.93 4.27 22.33
N VAL A 153 2.00 3.24 21.46
CA VAL A 153 2.16 1.86 21.92
C VAL A 153 3.59 1.56 22.35
N TYR A 154 4.60 2.08 21.66
CA TYR A 154 6.02 1.85 21.92
C TYR A 154 6.75 3.20 22.11
N PRO A 155 6.67 3.82 23.30
CA PRO A 155 7.23 5.15 23.56
C PRO A 155 8.76 5.19 23.49
N MET A 156 9.43 4.05 23.68
CA MET A 156 10.87 3.89 23.52
C MET A 156 11.30 3.60 22.07
N ASN A 157 10.40 3.80 21.11
CA ASN A 157 10.50 3.39 19.71
C ASN A 157 10.59 1.87 19.50
N LEU A 158 10.44 1.47 18.24
CA LEU A 158 10.63 0.09 17.80
C LEU A 158 12.13 -0.23 17.65
N PRO A 159 12.52 -1.51 17.76
CA PRO A 159 13.89 -1.94 17.54
C PRO A 159 14.44 -1.50 16.17
N PRO A 160 15.76 -1.32 16.03
CA PRO A 160 16.39 -0.85 14.79
C PRO A 160 16.24 -1.83 13.63
N HIS A 161 16.01 -3.11 13.91
CA HIS A 161 15.76 -4.17 12.92
C HIS A 161 14.27 -4.36 12.60
N GLU A 162 13.38 -3.49 13.12
CA GLU A 162 11.96 -3.60 12.84
C GLU A 162 11.62 -3.09 11.42
N VAL A 163 10.87 -3.88 10.65
CA VAL A 163 10.48 -3.54 9.26
C VAL A 163 9.69 -2.23 9.21
N ILE A 164 8.80 -2.00 10.17
CA ILE A 164 7.98 -0.78 10.22
C ILE A 164 8.88 0.47 10.37
N ARG A 165 9.97 0.35 11.11
CA ARG A 165 10.92 1.45 11.28
C ARG A 165 11.65 1.74 9.98
N HIS A 166 12.15 0.71 9.30
CA HIS A 166 12.78 0.86 7.99
C HIS A 166 11.86 1.52 6.97
N GLU A 167 10.58 1.11 6.95
CA GLU A 167 9.56 1.77 6.12
C GLU A 167 9.45 3.26 6.50
N PHE A 168 9.29 3.63 7.78
CA PHE A 168 9.17 5.05 8.12
C PHE A 168 10.41 5.91 7.82
N GLU A 169 11.59 5.32 7.89
CA GLU A 169 12.89 5.96 7.63
C GLU A 169 13.27 5.96 6.14
N ASN A 170 12.49 5.29 5.28
CA ASN A 170 12.77 5.07 3.86
C ASN A 170 14.06 4.27 3.60
N THR A 171 14.36 3.32 4.49
CA THR A 171 15.50 2.40 4.38
C THR A 171 15.04 0.95 4.18
N GLU A 172 13.80 0.74 3.76
CA GLU A 172 13.27 -0.60 3.49
C GLU A 172 14.05 -1.28 2.35
N ASP A 173 14.40 -2.55 2.55
CA ASP A 173 14.85 -3.42 1.47
C ASP A 173 13.71 -4.34 1.04
N LEU A 174 13.20 -4.11 -0.17
CA LEU A 174 12.14 -4.91 -0.78
C LEU A 174 12.70 -6.03 -1.67
N SER A 175 14.02 -6.18 -1.77
CA SER A 175 14.65 -7.17 -2.64
C SER A 175 14.16 -8.59 -2.33
N GLY A 176 13.80 -9.34 -3.37
CA GLY A 176 13.23 -10.69 -3.22
C GLY A 176 11.80 -10.75 -2.68
N MET A 177 11.19 -9.63 -2.29
CA MET A 177 9.79 -9.58 -1.85
C MET A 177 8.84 -9.34 -3.02
N GLN A 178 7.61 -9.87 -2.94
CA GLN A 178 6.54 -9.60 -3.90
C GLN A 178 6.28 -8.10 -4.09
N ALA A 179 6.42 -7.30 -3.02
CA ALA A 179 6.27 -5.86 -3.04
C ALA A 179 7.23 -5.14 -4.02
N SER A 180 8.44 -5.68 -4.26
CA SER A 180 9.39 -5.09 -5.22
C SER A 180 8.89 -5.11 -6.66
N LEU A 181 8.02 -6.07 -7.01
CA LEU A 181 7.40 -6.16 -8.34
C LEU A 181 6.33 -5.07 -8.54
N GLU A 182 5.79 -4.56 -7.43
CA GLU A 182 4.77 -3.53 -7.43
C GLU A 182 5.35 -2.12 -7.34
N VAL A 183 6.42 -1.88 -6.59
CA VAL A 183 6.99 -0.52 -6.51
C VAL A 183 7.55 -0.09 -7.87
N ILE A 184 7.22 1.15 -8.28
CA ILE A 184 7.70 1.72 -9.55
C ILE A 184 8.65 2.87 -9.23
N GLU A 185 9.90 2.78 -9.68
CA GLU A 185 10.82 3.90 -9.60
C GLU A 185 10.30 5.06 -10.46
N VAL A 186 10.37 6.29 -9.94
CA VAL A 186 9.85 7.48 -10.62
C VAL A 186 10.46 7.66 -12.00
N THR A 187 11.73 7.31 -12.22
CA THR A 187 12.41 7.39 -13.54
C THR A 187 11.87 6.37 -14.54
N GLN A 188 11.46 5.20 -14.06
CA GLN A 188 10.93 4.09 -14.84
C GLN A 188 9.41 4.14 -15.02
N ALA A 189 8.73 5.11 -14.40
CA ALA A 189 7.28 5.24 -14.52
C ALA A 189 6.87 5.83 -15.88
N GLN A 190 5.84 5.22 -16.48
CA GLN A 190 5.20 5.68 -17.71
C GLN A 190 3.68 5.81 -17.48
N LEU A 191 3.09 6.84 -18.09
CA LEU A 191 1.65 7.07 -18.04
C LEU A 191 1.06 6.90 -19.44
N TRP A 192 -0.03 6.16 -19.55
CA TRP A 192 -0.67 5.84 -20.82
C TRP A 192 -2.11 6.36 -20.84
N PHE A 193 -2.47 7.01 -21.94
CA PHE A 193 -3.82 7.50 -22.20
C PHE A 193 -4.30 7.02 -23.57
N SER A 194 -5.47 6.37 -23.61
CA SER A 194 -6.07 5.85 -24.85
C SER A 194 -5.11 4.99 -25.70
N GLY A 195 -4.32 4.14 -25.04
CA GLY A 195 -3.35 3.26 -25.70
C GLY A 195 -2.11 3.96 -26.26
N LYS A 196 -1.89 5.24 -25.94
CA LYS A 196 -0.68 6.00 -26.30
C LYS A 196 0.09 6.40 -25.05
N GLU A 197 1.41 6.29 -25.12
CA GLU A 197 2.30 6.76 -24.07
C GLU A 197 2.29 8.29 -23.99
N MET A 198 2.18 8.80 -22.77
CA MET A 198 2.33 10.21 -22.45
C MET A 198 3.81 10.48 -22.16
N TYR A 199 4.47 11.17 -23.08
CA TYR A 199 5.90 11.41 -22.99
C TYR A 199 6.22 12.56 -22.02
N ARG A 200 7.26 12.37 -21.22
CA ARG A 200 7.83 13.41 -20.36
C ARG A 200 8.24 14.63 -21.18
N GLY A 201 8.11 15.82 -20.58
CA GLY A 201 8.39 17.11 -21.23
C GLY A 201 7.24 17.71 -22.05
N LYS A 202 6.21 16.91 -22.39
CA LYS A 202 4.97 17.42 -22.98
C LYS A 202 4.00 17.95 -21.93
N LYS A 203 3.01 18.73 -22.35
CA LYS A 203 1.90 19.17 -21.50
C LYS A 203 0.74 18.18 -21.57
N MET A 204 -0.07 18.13 -20.51
CA MET A 204 -1.31 17.35 -20.54
C MET A 204 -2.26 17.82 -21.64
N ALA A 205 -2.26 19.12 -21.95
CA ALA A 205 -3.04 19.72 -23.01
C ALA A 205 -2.76 19.11 -24.40
N ASP A 206 -1.55 18.60 -24.64
CA ASP A 206 -1.20 17.96 -25.93
C ASP A 206 -1.94 16.63 -26.15
N TYR A 207 -2.42 16.02 -25.06
CA TYR A 207 -3.12 14.73 -25.08
C TYR A 207 -4.62 14.88 -24.85
N LEU A 208 -5.02 15.80 -23.96
CA LEU A 208 -6.41 15.98 -23.53
C LEU A 208 -7.10 17.20 -24.19
N GLY A 209 -6.35 18.04 -24.89
CA GLY A 209 -6.80 19.34 -25.37
C GLY A 209 -6.88 20.38 -24.24
N ARG A 210 -7.59 21.48 -24.49
CA ARG A 210 -7.71 22.61 -23.54
C ARG A 210 -8.88 22.49 -22.57
N ASN A 211 -9.53 21.33 -22.50
CA ASN A 211 -10.71 21.15 -21.65
C ASN A 211 -10.32 20.80 -20.21
N GLU A 212 -10.58 21.74 -19.32
CA GLU A 212 -10.36 21.58 -17.88
C GLU A 212 -11.50 20.85 -17.16
N LYS A 213 -12.59 20.48 -17.81
CA LYS A 213 -13.71 19.75 -17.18
C LYS A 213 -13.81 18.34 -17.75
N THR A 214 -12.76 17.55 -17.58
CA THR A 214 -12.70 16.19 -18.14
C THR A 214 -12.22 15.18 -17.10
N LYS A 215 -12.85 14.01 -17.09
CA LYS A 215 -12.38 12.83 -16.37
C LYS A 215 -11.85 11.83 -17.39
N VAL A 216 -10.60 11.41 -17.24
CA VAL A 216 -9.96 10.44 -18.15
C VAL A 216 -9.38 9.27 -17.38
N ILE A 217 -9.30 8.11 -18.03
CA ILE A 217 -8.60 6.95 -17.49
C ILE A 217 -7.17 6.98 -17.99
N VAL A 218 -6.23 6.84 -17.05
CA VAL A 218 -4.79 6.73 -17.35
C VAL A 218 -4.24 5.47 -16.71
N LYS A 219 -3.34 4.78 -17.41
CA LYS A 219 -2.69 3.57 -16.91
C LYS A 219 -1.24 3.87 -16.53
N LEU A 220 -0.90 3.62 -15.27
CA LEU A 220 0.47 3.68 -14.75
C LEU A 220 1.16 2.34 -15.00
N GLN A 221 2.35 2.38 -15.61
CA GLN A 221 3.15 1.19 -15.90
C GLN A 221 4.64 1.44 -15.67
N LYS A 222 5.38 0.34 -15.50
CA LYS A 222 6.84 0.32 -15.47
C LYS A 222 7.36 0.23 -16.90
N GLN A 223 8.42 0.98 -17.20
CA GLN A 223 9.11 0.94 -18.48
C GLN A 223 9.53 -0.50 -18.84
N GLY A 224 9.36 -0.87 -20.11
CA GLY A 224 9.68 -2.20 -20.62
C GLY A 224 8.52 -3.20 -20.58
N GLN A 225 7.37 -2.87 -19.98
CA GLN A 225 6.18 -3.74 -19.97
C GLN A 225 5.32 -3.65 -21.24
N GLY A 226 5.74 -2.87 -22.23
CA GLY A 226 4.96 -2.63 -23.45
C GLY A 226 3.68 -1.82 -23.21
N PRO A 227 2.85 -1.61 -24.24
CA PRO A 227 1.59 -0.90 -24.10
C PRO A 227 0.63 -1.65 -23.18
N PRO A 228 -0.14 -0.96 -22.33
CA PRO A 228 -1.10 -1.62 -21.46
C PRO A 228 -2.21 -2.27 -22.26
N GLY A 229 -2.70 -3.41 -21.75
CA GLY A 229 -3.87 -4.09 -22.30
C GLY A 229 -5.06 -3.14 -22.42
N ARG A 230 -5.84 -3.27 -23.51
CA ARG A 230 -7.07 -2.50 -23.69
C ARG A 230 -8.09 -2.94 -22.64
N GLU A 231 -8.88 -1.98 -22.15
CA GLU A 231 -9.97 -2.34 -21.24
C GLU A 231 -11.00 -3.19 -21.97
N PRO A 232 -11.53 -4.24 -21.32
CA PRO A 232 -12.65 -4.99 -21.86
C PRO A 232 -13.84 -4.05 -22.04
N VAL A 233 -14.51 -4.16 -23.18
CA VAL A 233 -15.67 -3.31 -23.54
C VAL A 233 -16.86 -3.56 -22.60
N ILE A 234 -16.89 -4.72 -21.95
CA ILE A 234 -17.95 -5.18 -21.05
C ILE A 234 -17.34 -5.33 -19.66
N SER A 235 -17.99 -4.73 -18.65
CA SER A 235 -17.55 -4.90 -17.26
C SER A 235 -17.75 -6.34 -16.79
N GLU A 236 -17.03 -6.79 -15.77
CA GLU A 236 -17.26 -8.15 -15.23
C GLU A 236 -18.68 -8.34 -14.70
N GLU A 237 -19.27 -7.30 -14.12
CA GLU A 237 -20.65 -7.36 -13.62
C GLU A 237 -21.63 -7.49 -14.77
N ASP A 238 -21.47 -6.69 -15.83
CA ASP A 238 -22.30 -6.82 -17.04
C ASP A 238 -22.13 -8.21 -17.67
N ARG A 239 -20.91 -8.74 -17.69
CA ARG A 239 -20.64 -10.09 -18.18
C ARG A 239 -21.35 -11.15 -17.32
N LYS A 240 -21.35 -11.01 -16.00
CA LYS A 240 -22.09 -11.89 -15.08
C LYS A 240 -23.60 -11.80 -15.32
N GLN A 241 -24.15 -10.60 -15.46
CA GLN A 241 -25.57 -10.39 -15.75
C GLN A 241 -25.96 -10.98 -17.11
N MET A 242 -25.12 -10.81 -18.14
CA MET A 242 -25.32 -11.43 -19.45
C MET A 242 -25.30 -12.96 -19.37
N MET A 243 -24.35 -13.55 -18.62
CA MET A 243 -24.30 -15.00 -18.42
C MET A 243 -25.52 -15.52 -17.64
N LEU A 244 -25.95 -14.81 -16.59
CA LEU A 244 -27.16 -15.14 -15.83
C LEU A 244 -28.42 -15.07 -16.69
N HIS A 245 -28.56 -14.02 -17.50
CA HIS A 245 -29.67 -13.88 -18.42
C HIS A 245 -29.68 -14.98 -19.49
N ALA A 246 -28.52 -15.33 -20.04
CA ALA A 246 -28.38 -16.44 -20.99
C ALA A 246 -28.78 -17.79 -20.37
N TYR A 247 -28.35 -18.04 -19.12
CA TYR A 247 -28.71 -19.25 -18.38
C TYR A 247 -30.23 -19.35 -18.12
N ARG A 248 -30.86 -18.26 -17.64
CA ARG A 248 -32.32 -18.22 -17.45
C ARG A 248 -33.09 -18.50 -18.74
N ARG A 249 -32.67 -17.88 -19.85
CA ARG A 249 -33.27 -18.12 -21.16
C ARG A 249 -33.11 -19.56 -21.63
N GLN A 250 -32.00 -20.22 -21.31
CA GLN A 250 -31.78 -21.62 -21.64
C GLN A 250 -32.67 -22.56 -20.82
N GLU A 251 -32.96 -22.22 -19.56
CA GLU A 251 -33.91 -22.96 -18.71
C GLU A 251 -35.35 -22.78 -19.19
N GLU A 252 -35.75 -21.57 -19.61
CA GLU A 252 -37.09 -21.30 -20.16
C GLU A 252 -37.37 -21.99 -21.51
N LEU A 253 -36.32 -22.35 -22.25
CA LEU A 253 -36.41 -23.02 -23.55
C LEU A 253 -36.31 -24.55 -23.47
N LYS A 254 -36.08 -25.11 -22.28
CA LYS A 254 -36.14 -26.56 -22.01
C LYS A 254 -37.55 -27.00 -21.69
#